data_AF-A0A2D4HWM5-F1
#
_entry.id   AF-A0A2D4HWM5-F1
#
_cell.length_a   1.000
_cell.length_b   1.000
_cell.length_c   1.000
_cell.angle_alpha   90.00
_cell.angle_beta   90.00
_cell.angle_gamma   90.00
#
_symmetry.space_group_name_H-M   'P 1'
#
loop_
_entity.id
_entity.type
_entity.pdbx_description
1 polymer ?
#
loop_
_entity_poly.entity_id
_entity_poly.type
_entity_poly.pdbx_seq_one_letter_code
_entity_poly.pdbx_strand_id
1 'polypeptide(L)'
;MVQRQWVQPGTYPNPSESDKRYYNVVTDLTEVLQLPMVDGPLTALTSSTFLSQDTVDTLKTEDRRAELTLHRAHQVVAWAVKATTTASFFNRVSLLWLRQMQARAPCDDQRFHQDINKVIFG
;
A
#
# COMPACT_ATOMS: atom_id res chain seq x y z
N MET A 1 -5.50 10.62 14.74
CA MET A 1 -5.54 10.45 13.27
C MET A 1 -6.41 9.26 12.88
N VAL A 2 -6.17 8.08 13.45
CA VAL A 2 -6.97 6.87 13.25
C VAL A 2 -8.44 7.07 13.62
N GLN A 3 -8.76 7.66 14.78
CA GLN A 3 -10.16 7.92 15.19
C GLN A 3 -11.03 8.61 14.13
N ARG A 4 -10.47 9.52 13.31
CA ARG A 4 -11.22 10.18 12.22
C ARG A 4 -11.56 9.23 11.07
N GLN A 5 -10.72 8.24 10.81
CA GLN A 5 -10.99 7.21 9.78
C GLN A 5 -12.06 6.21 10.23
N TRP A 6 -12.26 6.04 11.54
CA TRP A 6 -13.26 5.11 12.09
C TRP A 6 -14.67 5.72 12.11
N VAL A 7 -14.78 7.06 12.02
CA VAL A 7 -16.07 7.76 11.89
C VAL A 7 -16.72 7.51 10.54
N GLN A 8 -15.94 7.26 9.48
CA GLN A 8 -16.42 6.88 8.16
C GLN A 8 -15.54 5.77 7.55
N PRO A 9 -15.79 4.51 7.93
CA PRO A 9 -15.08 3.36 7.37
C PRO A 9 -15.28 3.30 5.85
N GLY A 10 -14.20 3.18 5.09
CA GLY A 10 -14.25 3.04 3.63
C GLY A 10 -14.31 4.35 2.85
N THR A 11 -14.27 5.51 3.50
CA THR A 11 -14.01 6.80 2.85
C THR A 11 -12.51 7.08 2.89
N TYR A 12 -11.78 6.53 1.92
CA TYR A 12 -10.37 6.86 1.73
C TYR A 12 -10.24 7.80 0.54
N PRO A 13 -9.51 8.93 0.68
CA PRO A 13 -9.21 9.75 -0.47
C PRO A 13 -8.39 8.93 -1.46
N ASN A 14 -8.71 9.06 -2.74
CA ASN A 14 -7.86 8.50 -3.77
C ASN A 14 -6.45 9.10 -3.62
N PRO A 15 -5.40 8.30 -3.88
CA PRO A 15 -4.02 8.75 -3.81
C PRO A 15 -3.81 9.95 -4.72
N SER A 16 -3.16 10.96 -4.19
CA SER A 16 -2.75 12.14 -4.96
C SER A 16 -1.68 11.76 -5.99
N GLU A 17 -1.43 12.64 -6.97
CA GLU A 17 -0.30 12.45 -7.88
C GLU A 17 1.05 12.41 -7.15
N SER A 18 1.18 13.16 -6.06
CA SER A 18 2.35 13.08 -5.18
C SER A 18 2.54 11.70 -4.57
N ASP A 19 1.48 11.06 -4.09
CA ASP A 19 1.58 9.71 -3.50
C ASP A 19 2.08 8.70 -4.54
N LYS A 20 1.62 8.81 -5.79
CA LYS A 20 2.11 7.98 -6.90
C LYS A 20 3.59 8.20 -7.19
N ARG A 21 4.07 9.44 -7.07
CA ARG A 21 5.49 9.78 -7.29
C ARG A 21 6.37 9.30 -6.14
N TYR A 22 5.93 9.46 -4.90
CA TYR A 22 6.72 9.14 -3.71
C TYR A 22 6.77 7.65 -3.39
N TYR A 23 5.68 6.91 -3.67
CA TYR A 23 5.59 5.47 -3.40
C TYR A 23 5.67 4.64 -4.68
N ASN A 24 6.49 5.08 -5.63
CA ASN A 24 6.75 4.32 -6.83
C ASN A 24 7.53 3.06 -6.47
N VAL A 25 7.01 1.90 -6.89
CA VAL A 25 7.66 0.59 -6.69
C VAL A 25 7.87 -0.06 -8.05
N VAL A 26 8.74 -1.07 -8.09
CA VAL A 26 9.04 -1.84 -9.32
C VAL A 26 7.76 -2.27 -10.03
N THR A 27 7.77 -2.23 -11.37
CA THR A 27 6.61 -2.50 -12.22
C THR A 27 5.92 -3.82 -11.87
N ASP A 28 6.69 -4.89 -11.69
CA ASP A 28 6.18 -6.22 -11.31
C ASP A 28 5.35 -6.19 -10.02
N LEU A 29 5.82 -5.46 -8.99
CA LEU A 29 5.06 -5.31 -7.74
C LEU A 29 3.82 -4.43 -7.94
N THR A 30 3.92 -3.43 -8.81
CA THR A 30 2.75 -2.60 -9.17
C THR A 30 1.68 -3.42 -9.88
N GLU A 31 2.06 -4.34 -10.77
CA GLU A 31 1.15 -5.25 -11.49
C GLU A 31 0.46 -6.23 -10.54
N VAL A 32 1.21 -6.86 -9.63
CA VAL A 32 0.65 -7.78 -8.62
C VAL A 32 -0.34 -7.08 -7.69
N LEU A 33 -0.15 -5.79 -7.42
CA LEU A 33 -1.02 -4.98 -6.58
C LEU A 33 -2.19 -4.33 -7.33
N GLN A 34 -2.34 -4.59 -8.64
CA GLN A 34 -3.54 -4.19 -9.35
C GLN A 34 -4.74 -5.01 -8.88
N LEU A 35 -5.92 -4.41 -8.96
CA LEU A 35 -7.14 -5.12 -8.61
C LEU A 35 -7.32 -6.29 -9.60
N PRO A 36 -7.46 -7.54 -9.13
CA PRO A 36 -7.67 -8.67 -10.02
C PRO A 36 -9.03 -8.52 -10.71
N MET A 37 -9.03 -8.57 -12.04
CA MET A 37 -10.27 -8.60 -12.82
C MET A 37 -10.75 -10.06 -12.90
N VAL A 38 -12.04 -10.29 -12.66
CA VAL A 38 -12.63 -11.62 -12.83
C VAL A 38 -12.62 -11.98 -14.31
N ASP A 39 -12.13 -13.18 -14.65
CA ASP A 39 -12.09 -13.67 -16.02
C ASP A 39 -13.51 -13.87 -16.59
N GLY A 40 -13.71 -13.44 -17.84
CA GLY A 40 -15.02 -13.50 -18.52
C GLY A 40 -15.71 -14.87 -18.50
N PRO A 41 -15.00 -16.00 -18.69
CA PRO A 41 -15.60 -17.33 -18.56
C PRO A 41 -16.16 -17.65 -17.17
N LEU A 42 -15.52 -17.17 -16.10
CA LEU A 42 -16.00 -17.35 -14.73
C LEU A 42 -17.28 -16.55 -14.49
N THR A 43 -17.35 -15.32 -15.02
CA THR A 43 -18.55 -14.47 -14.93
C THR A 43 -19.77 -15.10 -15.63
N ALA A 44 -19.55 -15.76 -16.77
CA ALA A 44 -20.61 -16.43 -17.52
C ALA A 44 -21.20 -17.64 -16.76
N LEU A 45 -20.35 -18.41 -16.06
CA LEU A 45 -20.76 -19.59 -15.30
C LEU A 45 -21.62 -19.25 -14.07
N THR A 46 -21.35 -18.15 -13.38
CA THR A 46 -22.03 -17.78 -12.13
C THR A 46 -23.42 -17.16 -12.32
N SER A 47 -23.82 -16.84 -13.55
CA SER A 47 -25.09 -16.16 -13.84
C SER A 47 -26.34 -17.06 -13.80
N SER A 48 -26.19 -18.36 -13.53
CA SER A 48 -27.23 -19.39 -13.72
C SER A 48 -28.12 -19.71 -12.48
N THR A 49 -28.19 -18.82 -11.49
CA THR A 49 -28.92 -19.13 -10.23
C THR A 49 -30.36 -18.61 -10.25
N PHE A 50 -31.33 -19.50 -10.03
CA PHE A 50 -32.76 -19.17 -9.94
C PHE A 50 -33.14 -18.81 -8.50
N LEU A 51 -33.46 -17.52 -8.26
CA LEU A 51 -34.02 -17.00 -7.00
C LEU A 51 -35.22 -16.09 -7.34
N SER A 52 -36.08 -15.82 -6.35
CA SER A 52 -37.26 -14.97 -6.51
C SER A 52 -36.87 -13.50 -6.75
N GLN A 53 -37.57 -12.77 -7.62
CA GLN A 53 -37.17 -11.44 -8.13
C GLN A 53 -36.82 -10.43 -7.01
N ASP A 54 -37.68 -10.28 -5.99
CA ASP A 54 -37.44 -9.33 -4.87
C ASP A 54 -36.22 -9.72 -4.01
N THR A 55 -36.00 -11.03 -3.83
CA THR A 55 -34.83 -11.55 -3.11
C THR A 55 -33.55 -11.39 -3.94
N VAL A 56 -33.63 -11.52 -5.27
CA VAL A 56 -32.51 -11.31 -6.20
C VAL A 56 -32.05 -9.85 -6.18
N ASP A 57 -32.99 -8.90 -6.26
CA ASP A 57 -32.64 -7.49 -6.33
C ASP A 57 -32.02 -6.99 -5.03
N THR A 58 -32.56 -7.41 -3.88
CA THR A 58 -31.98 -7.09 -2.57
C THR A 58 -30.57 -7.69 -2.43
N LEU A 59 -30.40 -8.99 -2.70
CA LEU A 59 -29.11 -9.67 -2.62
C LEU A 59 -28.07 -9.04 -3.53
N LYS A 60 -28.44 -8.72 -4.77
CA LYS A 60 -27.56 -8.06 -5.75
C LYS A 60 -27.08 -6.70 -5.28
N THR A 61 -27.91 -5.94 -4.58
CA THR A 61 -27.47 -4.65 -4.00
C THR A 61 -26.49 -4.82 -2.85
N GLU A 62 -26.68 -5.84 -2.01
CA GLU A 62 -25.76 -6.16 -0.92
C GLU A 62 -24.44 -6.71 -1.44
N ASP A 63 -24.46 -7.65 -2.38
CA ASP A 63 -23.27 -8.20 -3.05
C ASP A 63 -22.43 -7.09 -3.69
N ARG A 64 -23.08 -6.16 -4.40
CA ARG A 64 -22.39 -5.01 -5.00
C ARG A 64 -21.73 -4.10 -3.96
N ARG A 65 -22.36 -3.92 -2.80
CA ARG A 65 -21.78 -3.14 -1.68
C ARG A 65 -20.59 -3.87 -1.07
N ALA A 66 -20.69 -5.19 -0.90
CA ALA A 66 -19.61 -6.01 -0.39
C ALA A 66 -18.40 -6.02 -1.33
N GLU A 67 -18.61 -6.22 -2.63
CA GLU A 67 -17.57 -6.16 -3.66
C GLU A 67 -16.85 -4.80 -3.65
N LEU A 68 -17.60 -3.70 -3.63
CA LEU A 68 -17.04 -2.36 -3.59
C LEU A 68 -16.23 -2.11 -2.30
N THR A 69 -16.65 -2.68 -1.18
CA THR A 69 -15.89 -2.63 0.08
C THR A 69 -14.58 -3.39 -0.03
N LEU A 70 -14.59 -4.58 -0.64
CA LEU A 70 -13.39 -5.38 -0.90
C LEU A 70 -12.42 -4.66 -1.84
N HIS A 71 -12.92 -4.04 -2.92
CA HIS A 71 -12.09 -3.27 -3.85
C HIS A 71 -11.38 -2.11 -3.15
N ARG A 72 -12.09 -1.38 -2.29
CA ARG A 72 -11.50 -0.29 -1.50
C ARG A 72 -10.47 -0.81 -0.49
N ALA A 73 -10.78 -1.89 0.22
CA ALA A 73 -9.85 -2.51 1.16
C ALA A 73 -8.56 -2.96 0.45
N HIS A 74 -8.69 -3.62 -0.70
CA HIS A 74 -7.55 -4.02 -1.54
C HIS A 74 -6.69 -2.82 -1.94
N GLN A 75 -7.32 -1.74 -2.43
CA GLN A 75 -6.60 -0.52 -2.80
C GLN A 75 -5.83 0.07 -1.61
N VAL A 76 -6.44 0.18 -0.44
CA VAL A 76 -5.78 0.71 0.77
C VAL A 76 -4.58 -0.15 1.15
N VAL A 77 -4.73 -1.47 1.14
CA VAL A 77 -3.62 -2.40 1.44
C VAL A 77 -2.52 -2.29 0.40
N ALA A 78 -2.86 -2.23 -0.89
CA ALA A 78 -1.88 -2.04 -1.96
C ALA A 78 -1.06 -0.75 -1.77
N TRP A 79 -1.69 0.34 -1.36
CA TRP A 79 -0.99 1.58 -1.04
C TRP A 79 -0.10 1.47 0.19
N ALA A 80 -0.56 0.77 1.24
CA ALA A 80 0.27 0.49 2.41
C ALA A 80 1.51 -0.34 2.03
N VAL A 81 1.37 -1.34 1.16
CA VAL A 81 2.50 -2.15 0.66
C VAL A 81 3.48 -1.29 -0.14
N LYS A 82 3.00 -0.42 -1.03
CA LYS A 82 3.86 0.51 -1.78
C LYS A 82 4.62 1.46 -0.86
N ALA A 83 3.93 2.06 0.11
CA ALA A 83 4.53 2.98 1.06
C ALA A 83 5.59 2.31 1.94
N THR A 84 5.28 1.15 2.51
CA THR A 84 6.22 0.38 3.34
C THR A 84 7.43 -0.13 2.56
N THR A 85 7.23 -0.58 1.32
CA THR A 85 8.32 -1.00 0.43
C THR A 85 9.25 0.17 0.15
N THR A 86 8.69 1.33 -0.21
CA THR A 86 9.47 2.53 -0.51
C THR A 86 10.23 3.03 0.72
N ALA A 87 9.57 3.08 1.88
CA ALA A 87 10.22 3.43 3.15
C ALA A 87 11.35 2.46 3.51
N SER A 88 11.14 1.15 3.33
CA SER A 88 12.17 0.13 3.57
C SER A 88 13.39 0.33 2.67
N PHE A 89 13.16 0.62 1.39
CA PHE A 89 14.22 0.96 0.44
C PHE A 89 15.03 2.17 0.91
N PHE A 90 14.37 3.29 1.20
CA PHE A 90 15.05 4.51 1.67
C PHE A 90 15.78 4.31 2.99
N ASN A 91 15.21 3.56 3.94
CA ASN A 91 15.88 3.24 5.20
C ASN A 91 17.16 2.44 4.96
N ARG A 92 17.11 1.40 4.10
CA ARG A 92 18.28 0.58 3.77
C ARG A 92 19.37 1.39 3.09
N VAL A 93 19.00 2.19 2.08
CA VAL A 93 19.97 2.99 1.32
C VAL A 93 20.57 4.10 2.18
N SER A 94 19.76 4.77 3.01
CA SER A 94 20.24 5.79 3.96
C SER A 94 21.24 5.20 4.96
N LEU A 95 20.97 4.00 5.51
CA LEU A 95 21.89 3.32 6.41
C LEU A 95 23.20 2.92 5.73
N LEU A 96 23.13 2.40 4.49
CA LEU A 96 24.33 2.09 3.72
C LEU A 96 25.17 3.34 3.47
N TRP A 97 24.51 4.44 3.10
CA TRP A 97 25.18 5.72 2.87
C TRP A 97 25.84 6.26 4.14
N LEU A 98 25.16 6.22 5.29
CA LEU A 98 25.71 6.61 6.59
C LEU A 98 26.95 5.80 6.96
N ARG A 99 26.91 4.48 6.79
CA ARG A 99 28.08 3.61 7.03
C ARG A 99 29.24 3.93 6.10
N GLN A 100 28.95 4.22 4.84
CA GLN A 100 29.98 4.60 3.87
C GLN A 100 30.62 5.95 4.20
N MET A 101 29.83 6.92 4.67
CA MET A 101 30.37 8.20 5.16
C MET A 101 31.25 8.00 6.38
N GLN A 102 30.82 7.17 7.34
CA GLN A 102 31.63 6.84 8.52
C GLN A 102 32.99 6.25 8.13
N ALA A 103 33.00 5.28 7.21
CA ALA A 103 34.22 4.62 6.76
C ALA A 103 35.20 5.55 6.02
N ARG A 104 34.72 6.69 5.50
CA ARG A 104 35.53 7.67 4.77
C ARG A 104 35.94 8.87 5.61
N ALA A 105 35.43 8.99 6.83
CA ALA A 105 35.72 10.12 7.69
C ALA A 105 37.14 10.06 8.26
N PRO A 106 37.85 11.20 8.38
CA PRO A 106 39.13 11.25 9.07
C PRO A 106 39.04 10.71 10.50
N CYS A 107 40.09 10.04 10.97
CA CYS A 107 40.13 9.50 12.33
C CYS A 107 40.08 10.59 13.41
N ASP A 108 40.55 11.80 13.08
CA ASP A 108 40.63 12.92 14.02
C ASP A 108 39.28 13.61 14.27
N ASP A 109 38.26 13.36 13.43
CA ASP A 109 36.94 13.96 13.59
C ASP A 109 36.04 13.13 14.53
N GLN A 110 36.43 13.10 15.81
CA GLN A 110 35.74 12.33 16.83
C GLN A 110 34.27 12.76 17.02
N ARG A 111 33.94 14.05 16.76
CA ARG A 111 32.56 14.55 16.86
C ARG A 111 31.69 13.97 15.75
N PHE A 112 32.18 13.97 14.51
CA PHE A 112 31.47 13.36 13.39
C PHE A 112 31.18 11.87 13.61
N HIS A 113 32.17 11.11 14.10
CA HIS A 113 31.98 9.69 14.44
C HIS A 113 30.92 9.48 15.52
N GLN A 114 30.91 10.32 16.56
CA GLN A 114 29.88 10.26 17.60
C GLN A 114 28.49 10.55 17.06
N ASP A 115 28.34 11.60 16.25
CA ASP A 115 27.03 12.01 15.74
C ASP A 115 26.47 11.02 14.72
N ILE A 116 27.30 10.47 13.82
CA ILE A 116 26.87 9.39 12.93
C ILE A 116 26.48 8.14 13.72
N ASN A 117 27.25 7.75 14.74
CA ASN A 117 26.89 6.60 15.56
C ASN A 117 25.54 6.79 16.27
N LYS A 118 25.22 8.00 16.75
CA LYS A 118 23.90 8.29 17.31
C LYS A 118 22.78 8.13 16.26
N VAL A 119 23.02 8.51 15.01
CA VAL A 119 22.00 8.37 13.95
C VAL A 119 21.82 6.91 13.51
N ILE A 120 22.89 6.11 13.51
CA ILE A 120 22.83 4.70 13.10
C ILE A 120 22.27 3.80 14.22
N PHE A 121 22.59 4.09 15.48
CA PHE A 121 22.34 3.21 16.63
C PHE A 121 21.42 3.78 17.72
N GLY A 122 21.08 5.07 17.66
CA GLY A 122 20.15 5.73 18.60
C GLY A 122 18.70 5.60 18.16
#